data_AF-A0A935IYH8-F1
#
_entry.id   AF-A0A935IYH8-F1
#
_cell.length_a   1.000
_cell.length_b   1.000
_cell.length_c   1.000
_cell.angle_alpha   90.00
_cell.angle_beta   90.00
_cell.angle_gamma   90.00
#
_symmetry.space_group_name_H-M   'P 1'
#
loop_
_entity.id
_entity.type
_entity.pdbx_description
1 polymer ?
#
loop_
_entity_poly.entity_id
_entity_poly.type
_entity_poly.pdbx_seq_one_letter_code
_entity_poly.pdbx_strand_id
1 'polypeptide(L)'
;MQPQRQSHIVKQRTGPDDPILHETLQEALAQVSAQDVISIADELSARHERIFLNLKTDSASLKSSFADVASAVTHTRANAKVLTNYFAHGDFKIFDDLLNGEDPTPVRVAKFVQKLDALDTRLAVELASGLLYNTSPKDNWLWTRWLWDPTTGTGILPLLAGSTHNLLADNLADGYARVGLVTAMNMKFAEGTGLWTDELIANEKRAQFANSAFLACAYNVYLYGTTSWRLSREFNNLLPSLPNMARKLLGLKKIKEENKPTFEDGALAP
;
A
#
# COMPACT_ATOMS: atom_id res chain seq x y z
N MET A 1 -5.58 40.15 37.98
CA MET A 1 -5.11 38.79 37.66
C MET A 1 -6.30 37.96 37.22
N GLN A 2 -6.46 37.71 35.92
CA GLN A 2 -7.45 36.76 35.43
C GLN A 2 -6.85 35.34 35.50
N PRO A 3 -7.62 34.33 35.95
CA PRO A 3 -7.12 32.97 35.99
C PRO A 3 -6.92 32.47 34.55
N GLN A 4 -5.72 31.98 34.24
CA GLN A 4 -5.45 31.25 33.01
C GLN A 4 -6.42 30.08 32.91
N ARG A 5 -7.26 30.09 31.88
CA ARG A 5 -8.02 28.90 31.48
C ARG A 5 -6.99 27.82 31.16
N GLN A 6 -7.00 26.76 31.95
CA GLN A 6 -6.28 25.54 31.63
C GLN A 6 -6.71 25.11 30.23
N SER A 7 -5.81 25.26 29.25
CA SER A 7 -5.96 24.66 27.95
C SER A 7 -5.97 23.15 28.16
N HIS A 8 -7.16 22.56 28.17
CA HIS A 8 -7.31 21.12 27.97
C HIS A 8 -6.73 20.82 26.58
N ILE A 9 -5.44 20.51 26.53
CA ILE A 9 -4.86 19.79 25.40
C ILE A 9 -5.52 18.42 25.48
N VAL A 10 -6.64 18.29 24.77
CA VAL A 10 -7.22 16.98 24.45
C VAL A 10 -6.08 16.18 23.84
N LYS A 11 -5.62 15.12 24.52
CA LYS A 11 -4.68 14.16 23.94
C LYS A 11 -5.27 13.76 22.59
N GLN A 12 -4.61 14.15 21.51
CA GLN A 12 -5.03 13.81 20.16
C GLN A 12 -4.96 12.28 20.06
N ARG A 13 -6.11 11.64 19.98
CA ARG A 13 -6.22 10.19 19.85
C ARG A 13 -6.03 9.87 18.35
N THR A 14 -4.81 9.52 17.97
CA THR A 14 -4.45 9.26 16.57
C THR A 14 -3.55 8.02 16.43
N GLY A 15 -3.48 7.21 17.48
CA GLY A 15 -2.73 5.96 17.51
C GLY A 15 -3.63 4.77 17.22
N PRO A 16 -3.05 3.61 16.91
CA PRO A 16 -3.81 2.38 16.68
C PRO A 16 -4.69 1.98 17.86
N ASP A 17 -4.31 2.34 19.10
CA ASP A 17 -5.07 2.01 20.32
C ASP A 17 -6.32 2.89 20.56
N ASP A 18 -6.69 3.80 19.63
CA ASP A 18 -7.89 4.63 19.77
C ASP A 18 -9.15 3.90 19.28
N PRO A 19 -10.09 3.52 20.17
CA PRO A 19 -11.29 2.78 19.78
C PRO A 19 -12.21 3.55 18.82
N ILE A 20 -12.17 4.90 18.84
CA ILE A 20 -13.02 5.73 17.97
C ILE A 20 -12.49 5.75 16.53
N LEU A 21 -11.19 5.52 16.35
CA LEU A 21 -10.54 5.56 15.04
C LEU A 21 -11.07 4.47 14.11
N HIS A 22 -11.37 3.28 14.67
CA HIS A 22 -11.89 2.15 13.92
C HIS A 22 -13.30 2.43 13.38
N GLU A 23 -14.20 2.91 14.23
CA GLU A 23 -15.57 3.31 13.85
C GLU A 23 -15.56 4.44 12.82
N THR A 24 -14.75 5.47 13.06
CA THR A 24 -14.59 6.61 12.13
C THR A 24 -14.06 6.16 10.77
N LEU A 25 -13.09 5.23 10.75
CA LEU A 25 -12.55 4.68 9.50
C LEU A 25 -13.61 3.86 8.76
N GLN A 26 -14.41 3.06 9.47
CA GLN A 26 -15.49 2.27 8.89
C GLN A 26 -16.57 3.16 8.26
N GLU A 27 -17.01 4.20 8.97
CA GLU A 27 -17.99 5.18 8.46
C GLU A 27 -17.47 5.91 7.23
N ALA A 28 -16.20 6.32 7.24
CA ALA A 28 -15.59 7.00 6.11
C ALA A 28 -15.38 6.07 4.90
N LEU A 29 -15.08 4.79 5.14
CA LEU A 29 -14.97 3.78 4.08
C LEU A 29 -16.32 3.46 3.43
N ALA A 30 -17.43 3.56 4.17
CA ALA A 30 -18.77 3.39 3.61
C ALA A 30 -19.12 4.46 2.55
N GLN A 31 -18.35 5.56 2.49
CA GLN A 31 -18.51 6.61 1.46
C GLN A 31 -17.62 6.38 0.22
N VAL A 32 -16.73 5.38 0.25
CA VAL A 32 -15.91 5.01 -0.90
C VAL A 32 -16.72 4.15 -1.85
N SER A 33 -16.56 4.34 -3.15
CA SER A 33 -17.21 3.49 -4.14
C SER A 33 -16.55 2.10 -4.17
N ALA A 34 -17.36 1.04 -4.02
CA ALA A 34 -16.88 -0.33 -4.25
C ALA A 34 -16.33 -0.51 -5.67
N GLN A 35 -16.85 0.23 -6.65
CA GLN A 35 -16.35 0.20 -8.03
C GLN A 35 -14.90 0.67 -8.15
N ASP A 36 -14.46 1.60 -7.28
CA ASP A 36 -13.06 2.03 -7.28
C ASP A 36 -12.14 0.91 -6.80
N VAL A 37 -12.55 0.15 -5.79
CA VAL A 37 -11.80 -1.02 -5.28
C VAL A 37 -11.72 -2.10 -6.35
N ILE A 38 -12.84 -2.39 -7.02
CA ILE A 38 -12.92 -3.34 -8.13
C ILE A 38 -11.99 -2.94 -9.27
N SER A 39 -12.07 -1.68 -9.72
CA SER A 39 -11.22 -1.16 -10.80
C SER A 39 -9.73 -1.24 -10.46
N ILE A 40 -9.35 -0.92 -9.23
CA ILE A 40 -7.95 -1.02 -8.78
C ILE A 40 -7.49 -2.47 -8.80
N ALA A 41 -8.32 -3.41 -8.32
CA ALA A 41 -7.98 -4.83 -8.32
C ALA A 41 -7.88 -5.40 -9.74
N ASP A 42 -8.73 -4.96 -10.68
CA ASP A 42 -8.64 -5.31 -12.10
C ASP A 42 -7.35 -4.77 -12.74
N GLU A 43 -6.95 -3.53 -12.42
CA GLU A 43 -5.68 -2.95 -12.89
C GLU A 43 -4.46 -3.71 -12.37
N LEU A 44 -4.49 -4.17 -11.11
CA LEU A 44 -3.46 -5.03 -10.53
C LEU A 44 -3.40 -6.38 -11.24
N SER A 45 -4.56 -6.98 -11.52
CA SER A 45 -4.67 -8.24 -12.27
C SER A 45 -4.09 -8.10 -13.68
N ALA A 46 -4.46 -7.05 -14.41
CA ALA A 46 -3.92 -6.75 -15.74
C ALA A 46 -2.39 -6.50 -15.72
N ARG A 47 -1.87 -5.90 -14.64
CA ARG A 47 -0.41 -5.73 -14.46
C ARG A 47 0.28 -7.08 -14.24
N HIS A 48 -0.29 -7.95 -13.41
CA HIS A 48 0.21 -9.30 -13.20
C HIS A 48 0.32 -10.06 -14.53
N GLU A 49 -0.75 -10.07 -15.34
CA GLU A 49 -0.74 -10.75 -16.65
C GLU A 49 0.32 -10.18 -17.60
N ARG A 50 0.46 -8.85 -17.63
CA ARG A 50 1.37 -8.17 -18.57
C ARG A 50 2.84 -8.29 -18.20
N ILE A 51 3.18 -8.25 -16.91
CA ILE A 51 4.58 -8.14 -16.44
C ILE A 51 5.06 -9.42 -15.75
N PHE A 52 4.21 -10.06 -14.94
CA PHE A 52 4.67 -11.00 -13.92
C PHE A 52 4.31 -12.46 -14.19
N LEU A 53 3.19 -12.74 -14.87
CA LEU A 53 2.69 -14.10 -15.12
C LEU A 53 3.74 -15.01 -15.80
N ASN A 54 4.56 -14.44 -16.69
CA ASN A 54 5.63 -15.14 -17.40
C ASN A 54 6.99 -14.46 -17.21
N LEU A 55 7.22 -13.87 -16.02
CA LEU A 55 8.48 -13.19 -15.73
C LEU A 55 9.64 -14.17 -15.82
N LYS A 56 10.52 -13.98 -16.82
CA LYS A 56 11.75 -14.76 -16.95
C LYS A 56 12.80 -14.20 -16.01
N THR A 57 13.39 -15.06 -15.19
CA THR A 57 14.40 -14.69 -14.19
C THR A 57 15.84 -14.72 -14.73
N ASP A 58 16.03 -15.08 -16.00
CA ASP A 58 17.35 -14.99 -16.63
C ASP A 58 17.81 -13.53 -16.72
N SER A 59 19.12 -13.31 -16.58
CA SER A 59 19.67 -11.96 -16.46
C SER A 59 19.44 -11.10 -17.70
N ALA A 60 19.39 -11.68 -18.91
CA ALA A 60 19.16 -10.93 -20.13
C ALA A 60 17.72 -10.41 -20.21
N SER A 61 16.74 -11.29 -19.92
CA SER A 61 15.33 -10.92 -19.87
C SER A 61 15.02 -9.91 -18.77
N LEU A 62 15.55 -10.12 -17.55
CA LEU A 62 15.35 -9.16 -16.47
C LEU A 62 16.00 -7.81 -16.80
N LYS A 63 17.24 -7.78 -17.28
CA LYS A 63 17.92 -6.51 -17.62
C LYS A 63 17.11 -5.66 -18.61
N SER A 64 16.45 -6.29 -19.59
CA SER A 64 15.65 -5.56 -20.58
C SER A 64 14.30 -5.06 -20.03
N SER A 65 13.74 -5.72 -19.03
CA SER A 65 12.42 -5.42 -18.46
C SER A 65 12.46 -4.78 -17.05
N PHE A 66 13.64 -4.63 -16.46
CA PHE A 66 13.77 -4.31 -15.04
C PHE A 66 13.21 -2.94 -14.66
N ALA A 67 13.27 -1.96 -15.57
CA ALA A 67 12.68 -0.64 -15.33
C ALA A 67 11.16 -0.72 -15.10
N ASP A 68 10.47 -1.59 -15.84
CA ASP A 68 9.03 -1.83 -15.68
C ASP A 68 8.73 -2.58 -14.38
N VAL A 69 9.55 -3.58 -14.04
CA VAL A 69 9.46 -4.32 -12.77
C VAL A 69 9.67 -3.38 -11.58
N ALA A 70 10.75 -2.59 -11.59
CA ALA A 70 11.07 -1.61 -10.55
C ALA A 70 9.95 -0.57 -10.37
N SER A 71 9.33 -0.12 -11.47
CA SER A 71 8.19 0.79 -11.42
C SER A 71 6.93 0.13 -10.87
N ALA A 72 6.72 -1.16 -11.11
CA ALA A 72 5.56 -1.91 -10.66
C ALA A 72 5.60 -2.30 -9.17
N VAL A 73 6.80 -2.52 -8.62
CA VAL A 73 6.99 -2.94 -7.22
C VAL A 73 7.24 -1.78 -6.24
N THR A 74 7.37 -0.55 -6.74
CA THR A 74 7.60 0.64 -5.90
C THR A 74 6.48 1.67 -6.02
N HIS A 75 6.26 2.41 -4.94
CA HIS A 75 5.22 3.44 -4.89
C HIS A 75 5.66 4.81 -5.46
N THR A 76 6.98 5.03 -5.65
CA THR A 76 7.51 6.28 -6.22
C THR A 76 8.46 6.04 -7.39
N ARG A 77 8.46 6.97 -8.35
CA ARG A 77 9.44 7.00 -9.45
C ARG A 77 10.88 7.13 -8.95
N ALA A 78 11.09 7.80 -7.81
CA ALA A 78 12.42 7.93 -7.22
C ALA A 78 12.96 6.57 -6.77
N ASN A 79 12.15 5.80 -6.05
CA ASN A 79 12.50 4.43 -5.63
C ASN A 79 12.71 3.52 -6.85
N ALA A 80 11.82 3.58 -7.85
CA ALA A 80 11.99 2.83 -9.09
C ALA A 80 13.35 3.13 -9.75
N LYS A 81 13.73 4.41 -9.83
CA LYS A 81 15.02 4.84 -10.38
C LYS A 81 16.21 4.34 -9.56
N VAL A 82 16.12 4.40 -8.23
CA VAL A 82 17.16 3.86 -7.33
C VAL A 82 17.37 2.37 -7.62
N LEU A 83 16.30 1.59 -7.71
CA LEU A 83 16.38 0.17 -8.05
C LEU A 83 16.98 -0.04 -9.44
N THR A 84 16.48 0.66 -10.46
CA THR A 84 17.00 0.53 -11.84
C THR A 84 18.49 0.83 -11.91
N ASN A 85 18.96 1.86 -11.21
CA ASN A 85 20.38 2.21 -11.17
C ASN A 85 21.20 1.13 -10.43
N TYR A 86 20.69 0.62 -9.32
CA TYR A 86 21.34 -0.43 -8.54
C TYR A 86 21.58 -1.69 -9.38
N PHE A 87 20.57 -2.11 -10.16
CA PHE A 87 20.65 -3.31 -10.99
C PHE A 87 21.16 -3.08 -12.42
N ALA A 88 21.60 -1.87 -12.78
CA ALA A 88 22.14 -1.59 -14.12
C ALA A 88 23.33 -2.51 -14.47
N HIS A 89 24.12 -2.88 -13.46
CA HIS A 89 25.26 -3.80 -13.55
C HIS A 89 25.16 -4.95 -12.51
N GLY A 90 23.99 -5.13 -11.91
CA GLY A 90 23.80 -6.06 -10.79
C GLY A 90 23.62 -7.51 -11.23
N ASP A 91 23.79 -8.43 -10.28
CA ASP A 91 23.44 -9.84 -10.47
C ASP A 91 21.93 -10.03 -10.33
N PHE A 92 21.30 -10.54 -11.39
CA PHE A 92 19.88 -10.86 -11.41
C PHE A 92 19.56 -12.27 -10.93
N LYS A 93 20.57 -13.13 -10.67
CA LYS A 93 20.36 -14.50 -10.17
C LYS A 93 19.63 -14.51 -8.82
N ILE A 94 19.84 -13.48 -8.00
CA ILE A 94 19.16 -13.35 -6.70
C ILE A 94 17.63 -13.32 -6.82
N PHE A 95 17.08 -12.93 -7.98
CA PHE A 95 15.64 -12.95 -8.22
C PHE A 95 15.10 -14.37 -8.38
N ASP A 96 15.88 -15.26 -8.98
CA ASP A 96 15.52 -16.66 -9.12
C ASP A 96 15.49 -17.35 -7.76
N ASP A 97 16.52 -17.13 -6.92
CA ASP A 97 16.54 -17.62 -5.54
C ASP A 97 15.31 -17.11 -4.74
N LEU A 98 14.92 -15.83 -4.95
CA LEU A 98 13.76 -15.25 -4.29
C LEU A 98 12.46 -15.89 -4.76
N LEU A 99 12.26 -16.07 -6.07
CA LEU A 99 10.99 -16.48 -6.66
C LEU A 99 10.80 -18.01 -6.65
N ASN A 100 11.87 -18.75 -6.88
CA ASN A 100 11.84 -20.20 -7.14
C ASN A 100 12.65 -21.03 -6.12
N GLY A 101 13.27 -20.39 -5.12
CA GLY A 101 14.01 -21.10 -4.07
C GLY A 101 13.16 -22.04 -3.22
N GLU A 102 13.78 -23.08 -2.66
CA GLU A 102 13.11 -24.12 -1.86
C GLU A 102 12.84 -23.72 -0.40
N ASP A 103 13.53 -22.69 0.10
CA ASP A 103 13.31 -22.19 1.45
C ASP A 103 11.89 -21.63 1.63
N PRO A 104 11.34 -21.64 2.86
CA PRO A 104 10.10 -20.93 3.17
C PRO A 104 10.15 -19.47 2.70
N THR A 105 9.05 -18.96 2.12
CA THR A 105 8.97 -17.59 1.59
C THR A 105 9.55 -16.52 2.52
N PRO A 106 9.25 -16.48 3.84
CA PRO A 106 9.82 -15.46 4.71
C PRO A 106 11.35 -15.53 4.81
N VAL A 107 11.93 -16.73 4.75
CA VAL A 107 13.39 -16.96 4.73
C VAL A 107 13.99 -16.49 3.41
N ARG A 108 13.33 -16.75 2.27
CA ARG A 108 13.76 -16.24 0.95
C ARG A 108 13.80 -14.71 0.93
N VAL A 109 12.77 -14.05 1.49
CA VAL A 109 12.72 -12.59 1.62
C VAL A 109 13.90 -12.09 2.46
N ALA A 110 14.15 -12.69 3.63
CA ALA A 110 15.27 -12.30 4.49
C ALA A 110 16.63 -12.46 3.82
N LYS A 111 16.89 -13.60 3.16
CA LYS A 111 18.12 -13.85 2.40
C LYS A 111 18.29 -12.86 1.26
N PHE A 112 17.22 -12.56 0.52
CA PHE A 112 17.25 -11.59 -0.57
C PHE A 112 17.59 -10.18 -0.08
N VAL A 113 16.93 -9.71 0.99
CA VAL A 113 17.20 -8.39 1.57
C VAL A 113 18.63 -8.31 2.11
N GLN A 114 19.14 -9.38 2.73
CA GLN A 114 20.53 -9.44 3.22
C GLN A 114 21.56 -9.33 2.09
N LYS A 115 21.29 -9.90 0.91
CA LYS A 115 22.17 -9.77 -0.28
C LYS A 115 22.15 -8.35 -0.88
N LEU A 116 21.21 -7.50 -0.47
CA LEU A 116 21.03 -6.13 -0.93
C LEU A 116 21.42 -5.11 0.16
N ASP A 117 22.53 -5.37 0.86
CA ASP A 117 23.02 -4.58 1.99
C ASP A 117 23.32 -3.10 1.66
N ALA A 118 23.64 -2.81 0.40
CA ALA A 118 23.86 -1.46 -0.10
C ALA A 118 22.56 -0.67 -0.42
N LEU A 119 21.38 -1.31 -0.37
CA LEU A 119 20.08 -0.65 -0.50
C LEU A 119 19.49 -0.32 0.88
N ASP A 120 18.70 0.76 0.96
CA ASP A 120 17.82 0.98 2.13
C ASP A 120 16.97 -0.27 2.35
N THR A 121 17.02 -0.82 3.57
CA THR A 121 16.38 -2.09 3.89
C THR A 121 14.87 -2.08 3.61
N ARG A 122 14.19 -0.95 3.78
CA ARG A 122 12.74 -0.84 3.51
C ARG A 122 12.48 -0.89 2.01
N LEU A 123 13.35 -0.28 1.19
CA LEU A 123 13.27 -0.40 -0.27
C LEU A 123 13.57 -1.84 -0.75
N ALA A 124 14.53 -2.53 -0.14
CA ALA A 124 14.82 -3.92 -0.44
C ALA A 124 13.63 -4.84 -0.09
N VAL A 125 12.94 -4.59 1.02
CA VAL A 125 11.69 -5.29 1.42
C VAL A 125 10.55 -4.99 0.44
N GLU A 126 10.37 -3.72 0.04
CA GLU A 126 9.38 -3.33 -0.98
C GLU A 126 9.63 -4.08 -2.30
N LEU A 127 10.89 -4.19 -2.73
CA LEU A 127 11.27 -4.96 -3.92
C LEU A 127 10.96 -6.46 -3.75
N ALA A 128 11.44 -7.07 -2.65
CA ALA A 128 11.31 -8.51 -2.44
C ALA A 128 9.84 -8.95 -2.34
N SER A 129 9.07 -8.28 -1.48
CA SER A 129 7.66 -8.58 -1.29
C SER A 129 6.84 -8.20 -2.52
N GLY A 130 7.17 -7.09 -3.19
CA GLY A 130 6.51 -6.67 -4.42
C GLY A 130 6.69 -7.66 -5.56
N LEU A 131 7.89 -8.22 -5.76
CA LEU A 131 8.13 -9.28 -6.74
C LEU A 131 7.28 -10.51 -6.45
N LEU A 132 7.38 -11.05 -5.22
CA LEU A 132 6.64 -12.23 -4.81
C LEU A 132 5.12 -12.03 -4.94
N TYR A 133 4.61 -10.91 -4.43
CA TYR A 133 3.19 -10.55 -4.49
C TYR A 133 2.70 -10.42 -5.92
N ASN A 134 3.44 -9.73 -6.79
CA ASN A 134 2.97 -9.56 -8.17
C ASN A 134 3.13 -10.82 -9.02
N THR A 135 4.06 -11.74 -8.70
CA THR A 135 4.22 -13.01 -9.41
C THR A 135 3.24 -14.09 -8.94
N SER A 136 3.04 -14.21 -7.63
CA SER A 136 2.17 -15.24 -7.03
C SER A 136 1.35 -14.62 -5.88
N PRO A 137 0.35 -13.78 -6.20
CA PRO A 137 -0.41 -12.96 -5.23
C PRO A 137 -1.25 -13.79 -4.24
N LYS A 138 -1.57 -15.05 -4.58
CA LYS A 138 -2.27 -15.98 -3.67
C LYS A 138 -1.41 -16.43 -2.49
N ASP A 139 -0.11 -16.56 -2.74
CA ASP A 139 0.82 -17.23 -1.82
C ASP A 139 1.72 -16.25 -1.07
N ASN A 140 1.67 -14.98 -1.45
CA ASN A 140 2.62 -13.98 -0.99
C ASN A 140 1.94 -12.67 -0.62
N TRP A 141 2.55 -11.95 0.31
CA TRP A 141 2.01 -10.73 0.88
C TRP A 141 2.82 -9.53 0.42
N LEU A 142 2.14 -8.45 0.08
CA LEU A 142 2.79 -7.17 -0.16
C LEU A 142 3.28 -6.59 1.18
N TRP A 143 4.54 -6.13 1.24
CA TRP A 143 5.04 -5.37 2.38
C TRP A 143 5.65 -4.05 1.91
N THR A 144 4.90 -2.98 2.13
CA THR A 144 5.33 -1.60 1.89
C THR A 144 5.19 -0.79 3.17
N ARG A 145 5.87 0.37 3.23
CA ARG A 145 5.80 1.27 4.40
C ARG A 145 4.40 1.78 4.73
N TRP A 146 3.53 1.92 3.73
CA TRP A 146 2.16 2.35 3.97
C TRP A 146 1.30 1.24 4.60
N LEU A 147 1.68 -0.03 4.43
CA LEU A 147 1.12 -1.16 5.16
C LEU A 147 1.70 -1.23 6.58
N TRP A 148 3.03 -1.30 6.66
CA TRP A 148 3.77 -1.36 7.91
C TRP A 148 5.21 -0.86 7.74
N ASP A 149 5.57 0.20 8.46
CA ASP A 149 6.95 0.66 8.63
C ASP A 149 7.41 0.33 10.07
N PRO A 150 8.25 -0.69 10.27
CA PRO A 150 8.72 -1.07 11.60
C PRO A 150 9.67 -0.04 12.23
N THR A 151 10.25 0.87 11.44
CA THR A 151 11.14 1.92 11.95
C THR A 151 10.36 3.02 12.66
N THR A 152 9.20 3.39 12.11
CA THR A 152 8.36 4.47 12.66
C THR A 152 7.14 3.95 13.42
N GLY A 153 6.83 2.66 13.31
CA GLY A 153 5.63 2.08 13.93
C GLY A 153 4.34 2.52 13.24
N THR A 154 4.39 2.90 11.96
CA THR A 154 3.26 3.47 11.22
C THR A 154 2.79 2.59 10.08
N GLY A 155 1.60 2.86 9.55
CA GLY A 155 1.01 2.16 8.41
C GLY A 155 -0.47 1.85 8.67
N ILE A 156 -1.18 1.29 7.70
CA ILE A 156 -2.58 0.92 7.89
C ILE A 156 -2.75 -0.32 8.78
N LEU A 157 -1.81 -1.27 8.76
CA LEU A 157 -1.96 -2.52 9.50
C LEU A 157 -1.99 -2.33 11.02
N PRO A 158 -1.11 -1.50 11.63
CA PRO A 158 -1.24 -1.20 13.07
C PRO A 158 -2.59 -0.61 13.43
N LEU A 159 -3.12 0.29 12.59
CA LEU A 159 -4.38 0.99 12.84
C LEU A 159 -5.56 0.03 12.82
N LEU A 160 -5.59 -0.91 11.87
CA LEU A 160 -6.63 -1.93 11.81
C LEU A 160 -6.49 -2.95 12.94
N ALA A 161 -5.25 -3.35 13.26
CA ALA A 161 -4.96 -4.30 14.34
C ALA A 161 -5.12 -3.71 15.74
N GLY A 162 -5.36 -2.40 15.86
CA GLY A 162 -5.46 -1.70 17.12
C GLY A 162 -4.16 -1.64 17.92
N SER A 163 -3.03 -2.15 17.40
CA SER A 163 -1.73 -2.14 18.04
C SER A 163 -0.60 -2.49 17.06
N THR A 164 0.65 -2.22 17.46
CA THR A 164 1.86 -2.68 16.73
C THR A 164 2.37 -4.04 17.19
N HIS A 165 1.87 -4.56 18.33
CA HIS A 165 2.45 -5.73 19.01
C HIS A 165 2.52 -6.97 18.11
N ASN A 166 1.48 -7.23 17.33
CA ASN A 166 1.41 -8.38 16.42
C ASN A 166 2.25 -8.21 15.14
N LEU A 167 2.78 -7.01 14.87
CA LEU A 167 3.60 -6.69 13.70
C LEU A 167 5.09 -6.59 14.00
N LEU A 168 5.46 -6.41 15.28
CA LEU A 168 6.85 -6.39 15.71
C LEU A 168 7.46 -7.80 15.65
N ALA A 169 8.71 -7.90 15.19
CA ALA A 169 9.44 -9.14 15.05
C ALA A 169 10.93 -8.92 15.32
N ASP A 170 11.62 -9.94 15.82
CA ASP A 170 13.05 -9.89 16.11
C ASP A 170 13.91 -9.99 14.84
N ASN A 171 13.35 -10.54 13.76
CA ASN A 171 14.03 -10.68 12.48
C ASN A 171 13.08 -10.45 11.30
N LEU A 172 13.65 -10.29 10.11
CA LEU A 172 12.93 -9.91 8.91
C LEU A 172 12.01 -11.01 8.37
N ALA A 173 12.39 -12.28 8.52
CA ALA A 173 11.55 -13.40 8.10
C ALA A 173 10.27 -13.44 8.94
N ASP A 174 10.39 -13.37 10.26
CA ASP A 174 9.24 -13.30 11.16
C ASP A 174 8.41 -12.04 10.92
N GLY A 175 9.05 -10.91 10.61
CA GLY A 175 8.37 -9.68 10.22
C GLY A 175 7.47 -9.86 8.99
N TYR A 176 7.97 -10.52 7.94
CA TYR A 176 7.21 -10.75 6.71
C TYR A 176 6.03 -11.70 6.97
N ALA A 177 6.25 -12.76 7.75
CA ALA A 177 5.20 -13.68 8.17
C ALA A 177 4.10 -12.96 8.97
N ARG A 178 4.48 -12.08 9.91
CA ARG A 178 3.54 -11.30 10.73
C ARG A 178 2.74 -10.29 9.90
N VAL A 179 3.36 -9.61 8.95
CA VAL A 179 2.63 -8.72 8.01
C VAL A 179 1.56 -9.50 7.25
N GLY A 180 1.88 -10.70 6.77
CA GLY A 180 0.90 -11.57 6.12
C GLY A 180 -0.24 -12.00 7.04
N LEU A 181 0.09 -12.47 8.24
CA LEU A 181 -0.89 -12.89 9.25
C LEU A 181 -1.84 -11.73 9.62
N VAL A 182 -1.29 -10.56 9.93
CA VAL A 182 -2.07 -9.39 10.32
C VAL A 182 -2.90 -8.88 9.15
N THR A 183 -2.38 -8.93 7.91
CA THR A 183 -3.15 -8.62 6.71
C THR A 183 -4.37 -9.53 6.61
N ALA A 184 -4.19 -10.85 6.70
CA ALA A 184 -5.27 -11.83 6.61
C ALA A 184 -6.32 -11.66 7.73
N MET A 185 -5.88 -11.46 8.98
CA MET A 185 -6.77 -11.28 10.13
C MET A 185 -7.66 -10.04 10.01
N ASN A 186 -7.13 -8.97 9.39
CA ASN A 186 -7.86 -7.72 9.23
C ASN A 186 -8.82 -7.71 8.04
N MET A 187 -8.91 -8.77 7.23
CA MET A 187 -9.87 -8.78 6.11
C MET A 187 -11.34 -8.89 6.56
N LYS A 188 -11.60 -9.38 7.77
CA LYS A 188 -12.95 -9.29 8.38
C LYS A 188 -13.43 -7.85 8.55
N PHE A 189 -12.51 -6.91 8.76
CA PHE A 189 -12.86 -5.49 8.79
C PHE A 189 -13.40 -5.03 7.42
N ALA A 190 -12.80 -5.51 6.33
CA ALA A 190 -13.23 -5.16 4.98
C ALA A 190 -14.67 -5.60 4.70
N GLU A 191 -15.06 -6.80 5.13
CA GLU A 191 -16.43 -7.33 5.03
C GLU A 191 -17.47 -6.40 5.67
N GLY A 192 -17.12 -5.73 6.79
CA GLY A 192 -17.99 -4.79 7.49
C GLY A 192 -18.11 -3.40 6.87
N THR A 193 -17.36 -3.09 5.80
CA THR A 193 -17.31 -1.73 5.21
C THR A 193 -18.22 -1.52 4.00
N GLY A 194 -18.78 -2.60 3.45
CA GLY A 194 -19.50 -2.57 2.16
C GLY A 194 -18.62 -2.47 0.92
N LEU A 195 -17.28 -2.33 1.08
CA LEU A 195 -16.33 -2.34 -0.03
C LEU A 195 -15.93 -3.74 -0.48
N TRP A 196 -16.14 -4.74 0.38
CA TRP A 196 -15.85 -6.14 0.11
C TRP A 196 -17.08 -6.84 -0.49
N THR A 197 -17.35 -6.57 -1.76
CA THR A 197 -18.57 -7.04 -2.45
C THR A 197 -18.40 -8.42 -3.07
N ASP A 198 -19.52 -9.13 -3.30
CA ASP A 198 -19.52 -10.39 -4.06
C ASP A 198 -18.90 -10.21 -5.45
N GLU A 199 -19.17 -9.06 -6.09
CA GLU A 199 -18.57 -8.73 -7.38
C GLU A 199 -17.04 -8.71 -7.28
N LEU A 200 -16.46 -8.03 -6.28
CA LEU A 200 -15.01 -7.94 -6.09
C LEU A 200 -14.36 -9.33 -6.07
N ILE A 201 -14.97 -10.29 -5.38
CA ILE A 201 -14.42 -11.63 -5.16
C ILE A 201 -14.87 -12.68 -6.19
N ALA A 202 -15.89 -12.41 -7.01
CA ALA A 202 -16.43 -13.38 -7.98
C ALA A 202 -15.44 -13.74 -9.11
N ASN A 203 -14.52 -12.85 -9.46
CA ASN A 203 -13.48 -13.12 -10.46
C ASN A 203 -12.19 -13.54 -9.77
N GLU A 204 -11.76 -14.79 -9.97
CA GLU A 204 -10.58 -15.35 -9.31
C GLU A 204 -9.28 -14.60 -9.62
N LYS A 205 -9.13 -14.02 -10.83
CA LYS A 205 -7.94 -13.25 -11.19
C LYS A 205 -7.90 -11.91 -10.45
N ARG A 206 -9.06 -11.29 -10.21
CA ARG A 206 -9.20 -10.03 -9.46
C ARG A 206 -9.12 -10.27 -7.95
N ALA A 207 -9.76 -11.33 -7.46
CA ALA A 207 -9.90 -11.63 -6.03
C ALA A 207 -8.54 -11.70 -5.30
N GLN A 208 -7.50 -12.15 -6.00
CA GLN A 208 -6.12 -12.22 -5.50
C GLN A 208 -5.53 -10.85 -5.14
N PHE A 209 -6.09 -9.77 -5.69
CA PHE A 209 -5.65 -8.40 -5.47
C PHE A 209 -6.60 -7.57 -4.60
N ALA A 210 -7.73 -8.16 -4.17
CA ALA A 210 -8.77 -7.48 -3.40
C ALA A 210 -8.24 -6.89 -2.08
N ASN A 211 -7.43 -7.66 -1.33
CA ASN A 211 -6.83 -7.20 -0.07
C ASN A 211 -6.04 -5.89 -0.25
N SER A 212 -5.16 -5.85 -1.24
CA SER A 212 -4.29 -4.70 -1.48
C SER A 212 -5.07 -3.49 -2.00
N ALA A 213 -6.06 -3.71 -2.86
CA ALA A 213 -6.94 -2.66 -3.34
C ALA A 213 -7.73 -2.03 -2.17
N PHE A 214 -8.35 -2.86 -1.33
CA PHE A 214 -9.05 -2.42 -0.13
C PHE A 214 -8.14 -1.66 0.83
N LEU A 215 -6.99 -2.23 1.19
CA LEU A 215 -6.06 -1.61 2.15
C LEU A 215 -5.49 -0.29 1.65
N ALA A 216 -5.27 -0.14 0.34
CA ALA A 216 -4.84 1.12 -0.25
C ALA A 216 -5.94 2.20 -0.12
N CYS A 217 -7.22 1.84 -0.30
CA CYS A 217 -8.34 2.73 -0.05
C CYS A 217 -8.45 3.10 1.44
N ALA A 218 -8.39 2.11 2.34
CA ALA A 218 -8.42 2.32 3.79
C ALA A 218 -7.33 3.26 4.28
N TYR A 219 -6.08 3.07 3.83
CA TYR A 219 -4.98 3.95 4.18
C TYR A 219 -5.19 5.38 3.69
N ASN A 220 -5.73 5.58 2.48
CA ASN A 220 -5.98 6.92 1.97
C ASN A 220 -7.15 7.62 2.65
N VAL A 221 -8.19 6.88 3.06
CA VAL A 221 -9.26 7.44 3.89
C VAL A 221 -8.71 7.89 5.23
N TYR A 222 -7.87 7.07 5.88
CA TYR A 222 -7.18 7.46 7.11
C TYR A 222 -6.29 8.70 6.92
N LEU A 223 -5.46 8.72 5.87
CA LEU A 223 -4.62 9.88 5.57
C LEU A 223 -5.47 11.13 5.30
N TYR A 224 -6.55 11.01 4.52
CA TYR A 224 -7.42 12.13 4.21
C TYR A 224 -8.17 12.63 5.44
N GLY A 225 -8.66 11.73 6.31
CA GLY A 225 -9.29 12.10 7.58
C GLY A 225 -8.32 12.85 8.51
N THR A 226 -7.10 12.37 8.65
CA THR A 226 -6.09 13.03 9.50
C THR A 226 -5.55 14.34 8.92
N THR A 227 -5.50 14.49 7.59
CA THR A 227 -4.96 15.68 6.91
C THR A 227 -6.00 16.73 6.57
N SER A 228 -7.22 16.36 6.16
CA SER A 228 -8.27 17.32 5.79
C SER A 228 -8.74 18.16 6.96
N TRP A 229 -8.62 17.64 8.18
CA TRP A 229 -8.88 18.38 9.42
C TRP A 229 -7.81 19.45 9.69
N ARG A 230 -6.67 19.39 8.99
CA ARG A 230 -5.51 20.26 9.18
C ARG A 230 -5.27 21.22 8.01
N LEU A 231 -6.02 21.09 6.91
CA LEU A 231 -5.73 21.78 5.65
C LEU A 231 -6.90 22.69 5.23
N SER A 232 -6.56 23.82 4.61
CA SER A 232 -7.55 24.75 4.07
C SER A 232 -8.30 24.11 2.89
N ARG A 233 -9.51 24.62 2.61
CA ARG A 233 -10.35 24.15 1.48
C ARG A 233 -9.62 24.23 0.13
N GLU A 234 -8.80 25.25 -0.06
CA GLU A 234 -7.97 25.45 -1.26
C GLU A 234 -6.90 24.37 -1.40
N PHE A 235 -6.27 23.96 -0.30
CA PHE A 235 -5.24 22.92 -0.32
C PHE A 235 -5.85 21.53 -0.50
N ASN A 236 -7.05 21.29 0.06
CA ASN A 236 -7.78 20.05 -0.18
C ASN A 236 -8.12 19.84 -1.67
N ASN A 237 -8.34 20.91 -2.43
CA ASN A 237 -8.57 20.84 -3.88
C ASN A 237 -7.31 20.46 -4.69
N LEU A 238 -6.11 20.53 -4.11
CA LEU A 238 -4.86 20.10 -4.76
C LEU A 238 -4.56 18.61 -4.55
N LEU A 239 -5.25 17.94 -3.62
CA LEU A 239 -5.07 16.52 -3.38
C LEU A 239 -5.68 15.71 -4.54
N PRO A 240 -5.01 14.63 -4.99
CA PRO A 240 -5.64 13.70 -5.92
C PRO A 240 -6.91 13.10 -5.30
N SER A 241 -7.86 12.66 -6.12
CA SER A 241 -8.98 11.88 -5.61
C SER A 241 -8.49 10.62 -4.87
N LEU A 242 -9.29 10.16 -3.89
CA LEU A 242 -9.01 8.95 -3.11
C LEU A 242 -8.61 7.74 -4.01
N PRO A 243 -9.31 7.45 -5.12
CA PRO A 243 -8.96 6.32 -5.99
C PRO A 243 -7.60 6.51 -6.68
N ASN A 244 -7.23 7.75 -7.01
CA ASN A 244 -5.93 8.06 -7.60
C ASN A 244 -4.78 8.02 -6.57
N MET A 245 -5.05 8.36 -5.31
CA MET A 245 -4.08 8.17 -4.24
C MET A 245 -3.87 6.67 -3.95
N ALA A 246 -4.93 5.86 -3.95
CA ALA A 246 -4.84 4.41 -3.78
C ALA A 246 -4.02 3.76 -4.91
N ARG A 247 -4.28 4.12 -6.16
CA ARG A 247 -3.46 3.70 -7.32
C ARG A 247 -1.98 4.04 -7.13
N LYS A 248 -1.67 5.25 -6.65
CA LYS A 248 -0.28 5.69 -6.44
C LYS A 248 0.45 4.81 -5.40
N LEU A 249 -0.19 4.44 -4.29
CA LEU A 249 0.41 3.56 -3.28
C LEU A 249 0.75 2.17 -3.81
N LEU A 250 -0.03 1.73 -4.80
CA LEU A 250 0.11 0.43 -5.45
C LEU A 250 0.98 0.47 -6.69
N GLY A 251 1.60 1.61 -7.04
CA GLY A 251 2.42 1.75 -8.24
C GLY A 251 1.63 1.73 -9.57
N LEU A 252 0.33 2.03 -9.52
CA LEU A 252 -0.53 2.13 -10.69
C LEU A 252 -0.54 3.56 -11.27
N LYS A 253 -0.96 3.68 -12.53
CA LYS A 253 -1.05 4.98 -13.22
C LYS A 253 -2.28 5.74 -12.73
N LYS A 254 -2.16 7.08 -12.63
CA LYS A 254 -3.30 7.95 -12.36
C LYS A 254 -4.29 7.88 -13.52
N ILE A 255 -5.58 7.78 -13.23
CA ILE A 255 -6.64 7.97 -14.23
C ILE A 255 -6.93 9.47 -14.36
N LYS A 256 -7.06 9.96 -15.60
CA LYS A 256 -7.50 11.34 -15.85
C LYS A 256 -8.96 11.44 -15.39
N GLU A 257 -9.20 12.31 -14.43
CA GLU A 257 -10.55 12.69 -14.03
C GLU A 257 -11.10 13.59 -15.13
N GLU A 258 -12.25 13.26 -15.70
CA GLU A 258 -13.00 14.21 -16.53
C GLU A 258 -13.36 15.41 -15.64
N ASN A 259 -13.07 16.61 -16.14
CA ASN A 259 -13.12 17.88 -15.41
C ASN A 259 -14.30 17.95 -14.41
N LYS A 260 -14.00 18.02 -13.10
CA LYS A 260 -14.95 18.62 -12.17
C LYS A 260 -15.16 20.07 -12.61
N PRO A 261 -16.41 20.58 -12.69
CA PRO A 261 -16.62 21.98 -12.97
C PRO A 261 -15.88 22.79 -11.91
N THR A 262 -14.94 23.62 -12.37
CA THR A 262 -14.42 24.74 -11.60
C THR A 262 -15.63 25.58 -11.21
N PHE A 263 -15.90 25.72 -9.91
CA PHE A 263 -16.86 26.69 -9.44
C PHE A 263 -16.43 28.04 -9.99
N GLU A 264 -17.24 28.59 -10.91
CA GLU A 264 -17.07 29.94 -11.39
C GLU A 264 -17.18 30.89 -10.19
N ASP A 265 -16.17 31.72 -10.03
CA ASP A 265 -16.28 32.98 -9.30
C ASP A 265 -17.33 33.85 -9.99
N GLY A 266 -18.36 34.26 -9.24
CA GLY A 266 -19.30 35.29 -9.66
C GLY A 266 -20.71 35.03 -9.12
N ALA A 267 -21.40 35.92 -8.43
CA ALA A 267 -21.10 37.30 -8.07
C ALA A 267 -21.95 37.67 -6.85
N LEU A 268 -21.43 38.61 -6.07
CA LEU A 268 -22.21 39.42 -5.15
C LEU A 268 -23.27 40.23 -5.92
N ALA A 269 -24.50 40.15 -5.41
CA ALA A 269 -25.52 41.20 -5.35
C ALA A 269 -26.31 41.53 -6.64
N PRO A 270 -27.48 42.21 -6.56
CA PRO A 270 -27.94 43.10 -5.48
C PRO A 270 -28.67 42.41 -4.32
#